data_AF-A0A2N0NAT4-F1
#
_entry.id   AF-A0A2N0NAT4-F1
#
_cell.length_a   1.000
_cell.length_b   1.000
_cell.length_c   1.000
_cell.angle_alpha   90.00
_cell.angle_beta   90.00
_cell.angle_gamma   90.00
#
_symmetry.space_group_name_H-M   'P 1'
#
loop_
_entity.id
_entity.type
_entity.pdbx_description
1 polymer ?
#
loop_
_entity_poly.entity_id
_entity_poly.type
_entity_poly.pdbx_seq_one_letter_code
_entity_poly.pdbx_strand_id
1 'polypeptide(L)'
;VICNLPRSERFKVSNIITLAVIPRPNEPKLHQLNHYLAPVIDQFIELWEGINLFSTYKNPAGKHIRAAIICCTCDIPAVRKLCDHISARVACHRCQKLADFTIVNQPNFGGFDNMEQWFVSRNVEKMRNSAVLWKECKTEDARKKYVSETLVRWSEMYRLPYFDPVQF
;
A
#
# COMPACT_ATOMS: atom_id res chain seq x y z
N VAL A 1 -14.71 -0.91 4.14
CA VAL A 1 -15.83 0.07 4.13
C VAL A 1 -16.31 0.20 2.70
N ILE A 2 -17.63 0.21 2.48
CA ILE A 2 -18.21 0.45 1.15
C ILE A 2 -18.32 1.97 0.92
N CYS A 3 -17.45 2.53 0.08
CA CYS A 3 -17.28 3.98 -0.04
C CYS A 3 -18.35 4.70 -0.89
N ASN A 4 -19.12 3.98 -1.71
CA ASN A 4 -20.18 4.57 -2.54
C ASN A 4 -21.52 4.76 -1.80
N LEU A 5 -21.59 4.41 -0.51
CA LEU A 5 -22.76 4.70 0.34
C LEU A 5 -22.75 6.16 0.84
N PRO A 6 -23.90 6.72 1.27
CA PRO A 6 -23.95 7.98 1.99
C PRO A 6 -23.09 7.97 3.26
N ARG A 7 -22.54 9.13 3.67
CA ARG A 7 -21.62 9.23 4.82
C ARG A 7 -22.22 8.66 6.12
N SER A 8 -23.52 8.83 6.34
CA SER A 8 -24.26 8.28 7.49
C SER A 8 -24.32 6.75 7.52
N GLU A 9 -24.09 6.09 6.37
CA GLU A 9 -24.20 4.64 6.23
C GLU A 9 -22.84 3.94 6.17
N ARG A 10 -21.80 4.58 5.58
CA ARG A 10 -20.49 3.96 5.30
C ARG A 10 -19.88 3.22 6.49
N PHE A 11 -19.93 3.83 7.67
CA PHE A 11 -19.24 3.33 8.87
C PHE A 11 -20.14 2.49 9.79
N LYS A 12 -21.37 2.19 9.38
CA LYS A 12 -22.18 1.20 10.10
C LYS A 12 -21.53 -0.17 9.96
N VAL A 13 -21.55 -0.95 11.04
CA VAL A 13 -20.94 -2.30 11.08
C VAL A 13 -21.46 -3.19 9.94
N SER A 14 -22.74 -3.08 9.58
CA SER A 14 -23.36 -3.81 8.47
C SER A 14 -22.78 -3.50 7.08
N ASN A 15 -22.06 -2.37 6.94
CA ASN A 15 -21.45 -1.90 5.68
C ASN A 15 -19.91 -1.98 5.72
N ILE A 16 -19.35 -2.67 6.73
CA ILE A 16 -17.94 -2.97 6.87
C ILE A 16 -17.74 -4.45 6.54
N ILE A 17 -17.07 -4.72 5.42
CA ILE A 17 -16.70 -6.07 5.01
C ILE A 17 -15.29 -6.35 5.51
N THR A 18 -15.14 -7.40 6.32
CA THR A 18 -13.84 -7.91 6.75
C THR A 18 -13.32 -8.88 5.70
N LEU A 19 -12.20 -8.53 5.06
CA LEU A 19 -11.63 -9.34 3.97
C LEU A 19 -10.62 -10.37 4.44
N ALA A 20 -9.90 -10.07 5.52
CA ALA A 20 -8.89 -10.95 6.08
C ALA A 20 -8.77 -10.72 7.59
N VAL A 21 -8.43 -11.79 8.31
CA VAL A 21 -8.06 -11.74 9.72
C VAL A 21 -6.69 -12.40 9.86
N ILE A 22 -5.74 -11.66 10.42
CA ILE A 22 -4.40 -12.18 10.67
C ILE A 22 -4.40 -12.81 12.07
N PRO A 23 -4.18 -14.13 12.19
CA PRO A 23 -4.24 -14.80 13.48
C PRO A 23 -3.07 -14.40 14.38
N ARG A 24 -3.33 -14.32 15.68
CA ARG A 24 -2.32 -14.24 16.75
C ARG A 24 -1.56 -15.59 16.86
N PRO A 25 -0.35 -15.67 17.43
CA PRO A 25 0.26 -14.73 18.39
C PRO A 25 1.11 -13.61 17.79
N ASN A 26 1.65 -13.77 16.58
CA ASN A 26 2.68 -12.89 16.04
C ASN A 26 2.19 -12.11 14.83
N GLU A 27 2.52 -10.83 14.80
CA GLU A 27 2.31 -9.99 13.62
C GLU A 27 3.24 -10.41 12.46
N PRO A 28 2.77 -10.43 11.20
CA PRO A 28 3.61 -10.67 10.04
C PRO A 28 4.78 -9.68 10.00
N LYS A 29 5.98 -10.22 9.80
CA LYS A 29 7.20 -9.42 9.71
C LYS A 29 7.46 -9.01 8.26
N LEU A 30 7.83 -7.74 8.07
CA LEU A 30 8.29 -7.22 6.77
C LEU A 30 7.29 -7.56 5.63
N HIS A 31 7.75 -8.25 4.60
CA HIS A 31 7.01 -8.60 3.40
C HIS A 31 6.11 -9.83 3.57
N GLN A 32 6.06 -10.49 4.74
CA GLN A 32 5.20 -11.65 4.98
C GLN A 32 3.71 -11.32 4.89
N LEU A 33 3.34 -10.04 5.11
CA LEU A 33 1.96 -9.56 4.94
C LEU A 33 1.44 -9.85 3.51
N ASN A 34 2.33 -9.85 2.51
CA ASN A 34 1.98 -10.15 1.13
C ASN A 34 1.34 -11.52 0.93
N HIS A 35 1.67 -12.52 1.76
CA HIS A 35 1.03 -13.84 1.67
C HIS A 35 -0.46 -13.79 2.01
N TYR A 36 -0.86 -12.87 2.89
CA TYR A 36 -2.26 -12.64 3.24
C TYR A 36 -2.96 -11.71 2.24
N LEU A 37 -2.23 -10.75 1.68
CA LEU A 37 -2.77 -9.79 0.72
C LEU A 37 -2.99 -10.42 -0.66
N ALA A 38 -2.12 -11.31 -1.11
CA ALA A 38 -2.17 -11.91 -2.45
C ALA A 38 -3.59 -12.38 -2.88
N PRO A 39 -4.30 -13.24 -2.12
CA PRO A 39 -5.64 -13.69 -2.51
C PRO A 39 -6.70 -12.59 -2.47
N VAL A 40 -6.51 -11.54 -1.66
CA VAL A 40 -7.39 -10.37 -1.64
C VAL A 40 -7.15 -9.52 -2.89
N ILE A 41 -5.89 -9.31 -3.26
CA ILE A 41 -5.51 -8.55 -4.44
C ILE A 41 -5.92 -9.26 -5.72
N ASP A 42 -5.82 -10.59 -5.79
CA ASP A 42 -6.34 -11.38 -6.92
C ASP A 42 -7.82 -11.07 -7.19
N GLN A 43 -8.66 -11.06 -6.14
CA GLN A 43 -10.07 -10.70 -6.25
C GLN A 43 -10.28 -9.24 -6.69
N PHE A 44 -9.45 -8.30 -6.22
CA PHE A 44 -9.56 -6.90 -6.64
C PHE A 44 -9.08 -6.64 -8.06
N ILE A 45 -8.21 -7.48 -8.61
CA ILE A 45 -7.86 -7.44 -10.03
C ILE A 45 -9.07 -7.87 -10.86
N GLU A 46 -9.71 -8.99 -10.50
CA GLU A 46 -10.94 -9.44 -11.17
C GLU A 46 -12.08 -8.42 -11.03
N LEU A 47 -12.31 -7.90 -9.83
CA LEU A 47 -13.33 -6.87 -9.60
C LEU A 47 -13.01 -5.55 -10.31
N TRP A 48 -11.74 -5.27 -10.60
CA TRP A 48 -11.37 -4.12 -11.40
C TRP A 48 -11.72 -4.30 -12.87
N GLU A 49 -11.58 -5.50 -13.42
CA GLU A 49 -12.08 -5.82 -14.77
C GLU A 49 -13.62 -5.80 -14.78
N GLY A 50 -14.22 -6.31 -13.71
CA GLY A 50 -15.64 -6.26 -13.43
C GLY A 50 -16.31 -7.63 -13.54
N ILE A 51 -17.31 -7.85 -12.69
CA ILE A 51 -18.04 -9.11 -12.61
C ILE A 51 -19.53 -8.90 -12.87
N ASN A 52 -20.18 -9.92 -13.42
CA ASN A 52 -21.62 -9.93 -13.63
C ASN A 52 -22.32 -10.60 -12.46
N LEU A 53 -23.16 -9.84 -11.74
CA LEU A 53 -24.10 -10.42 -10.80
C LEU A 53 -25.33 -10.89 -11.56
N PHE A 54 -25.70 -12.16 -11.44
CA PHE A 54 -26.81 -12.74 -12.21
C PHE A 54 -28.18 -12.15 -11.87
N SER A 55 -28.44 -11.89 -10.58
CA SER A 55 -29.69 -11.29 -10.13
C SER A 55 -29.51 -10.69 -8.73
N THR A 56 -30.20 -9.59 -8.47
CA THR A 56 -30.27 -8.95 -7.15
C THR A 56 -31.72 -8.55 -6.87
N TYR A 57 -32.07 -8.35 -5.60
CA TYR A 57 -33.44 -7.96 -5.21
C TYR A 57 -33.99 -6.75 -5.99
N LYS A 58 -33.15 -5.73 -6.24
CA LYS A 58 -33.56 -4.53 -7.00
C LYS A 58 -33.30 -4.63 -8.51
N ASN A 59 -32.55 -5.63 -8.96
CA ASN A 59 -32.24 -5.80 -10.37
C ASN A 59 -32.24 -7.30 -10.74
N PRO A 60 -33.41 -7.86 -11.09
CA PRO A 60 -33.58 -9.26 -11.45
C PRO A 60 -32.84 -9.67 -12.73
N ALA A 61 -32.59 -8.71 -13.64
CA ALA A 61 -31.83 -8.93 -14.87
C ALA A 61 -30.30 -8.99 -14.64
N GLY A 62 -29.86 -8.84 -13.39
CA GLY A 62 -28.46 -8.81 -13.04
C GLY A 62 -27.81 -7.45 -13.21
N LYS A 63 -26.56 -7.33 -12.78
CA LYS A 63 -25.81 -6.07 -12.84
C LYS A 63 -24.32 -6.33 -12.99
N HIS A 64 -23.71 -5.66 -13.96
CA HIS A 64 -22.26 -5.59 -14.04
C HIS A 64 -21.72 -4.63 -12.96
N ILE A 65 -20.78 -5.09 -12.15
CA ILE A 65 -20.20 -4.31 -11.06
C ILE A 65 -18.67 -4.33 -11.14
N ARG A 66 -18.07 -3.26 -10.62
CA ARG A 66 -16.63 -3.13 -10.44
C ARG A 66 -16.33 -2.69 -9.01
N ALA A 67 -15.19 -3.08 -8.48
CA ALA A 67 -14.69 -2.60 -7.20
C ALA A 67 -13.22 -2.22 -7.28
N ALA A 68 -12.84 -1.22 -6.49
CA ALA A 68 -11.47 -0.75 -6.40
C ALA A 68 -11.14 -0.35 -4.97
N ILE A 69 -9.88 -0.55 -4.57
CA ILE A 69 -9.34 0.01 -3.34
C ILE A 69 -8.98 1.48 -3.61
N ILE A 70 -9.70 2.40 -2.97
CA ILE A 70 -9.51 3.86 -3.17
C ILE A 70 -8.79 4.55 -2.02
N CYS A 71 -8.66 3.90 -0.86
CA CYS A 71 -8.03 4.49 0.33
C CYS A 71 -7.51 3.39 1.28
N CYS A 72 -6.35 3.65 1.88
CA CYS A 72 -5.69 2.80 2.86
C CYS A 72 -5.56 3.57 4.18
N THR A 73 -6.61 3.50 5.01
CA THR A 73 -6.62 4.13 6.34
C THR A 73 -5.94 3.23 7.35
N CYS A 74 -4.72 3.56 7.74
CA CYS A 74 -3.95 2.81 8.72
C CYS A 74 -2.91 3.70 9.41
N ASP A 75 -2.33 3.22 10.51
CA ASP A 75 -1.25 3.94 11.18
C ASP A 75 0.06 3.86 10.37
N ILE A 76 1.08 4.61 10.80
CA ILE A 76 2.38 4.69 10.10
C ILE A 76 3.06 3.30 10.01
N PRO A 77 3.11 2.49 11.08
CA PRO A 77 3.65 1.13 10.98
C PRO A 77 2.92 0.24 9.96
N ALA A 78 1.59 0.28 9.93
CA ALA A 78 0.79 -0.55 9.02
C ALA A 78 0.93 -0.10 7.56
N VAL A 79 0.88 1.21 7.27
CA VAL A 79 1.04 1.70 5.88
C VAL A 79 2.42 1.35 5.32
N ARG A 80 3.45 1.35 6.17
CA ARG A 80 4.81 0.95 5.78
C ARG A 80 4.91 -0.54 5.41
N LYS A 81 4.07 -1.40 5.97
CA LYS A 81 3.99 -2.82 5.59
C LYS A 81 3.07 -3.05 4.40
N LEU A 82 1.98 -2.28 4.29
CA LEU A 82 0.99 -2.40 3.24
C LEU A 82 1.48 -1.85 1.90
N CYS A 83 2.14 -0.69 1.93
CA CYS A 83 2.62 0.02 0.73
C CYS A 83 4.15 -0.10 0.55
N ASP A 84 4.80 -0.83 1.46
CA ASP A 84 6.25 -1.13 1.44
C ASP A 84 7.17 0.09 1.32
N HIS A 85 6.76 1.22 1.89
CA HIS A 85 7.65 2.35 2.13
C HIS A 85 8.53 2.06 3.34
N ILE A 86 9.85 2.04 3.15
CA ILE A 86 10.79 1.83 4.24
C ILE A 86 11.72 3.01 4.36
N SER A 87 11.74 3.60 5.56
CA SER A 87 12.95 3.67 6.38
C SER A 87 12.75 4.67 7.52
N ALA A 88 13.51 4.54 8.61
CA ALA A 88 13.75 5.66 9.52
C ALA A 88 14.39 6.87 8.79
N ARG A 89 14.93 6.64 7.58
CA ARG A 89 15.41 7.67 6.65
C ARG A 89 14.30 8.40 5.90
N VAL A 90 13.06 7.89 5.86
CA VAL A 90 11.98 8.46 5.05
C VAL A 90 10.73 8.61 5.90
N ALA A 91 10.38 9.85 6.22
CA ALA A 91 9.16 10.17 6.96
C ALA A 91 7.92 10.26 6.06
N CYS A 92 8.10 10.62 4.79
CA CYS A 92 6.99 10.92 3.87
C CYS A 92 6.91 9.90 2.75
N HIS A 93 5.71 9.34 2.52
CA HIS A 93 5.44 8.44 1.41
C HIS A 93 5.34 9.17 0.05
N ARG A 94 5.10 10.49 0.08
CA ARG A 94 4.90 11.31 -1.13
C ARG A 94 6.20 11.89 -1.67
N CYS A 95 7.09 12.32 -0.77
CA CYS A 95 8.28 13.08 -1.14
C CYS A 95 9.57 12.25 -1.02
N GLN A 96 10.63 12.79 -1.61
CA GLN A 96 11.95 12.15 -1.65
C GLN A 96 12.85 12.55 -0.45
N LYS A 97 12.32 13.28 0.55
CA LYS A 97 13.11 13.71 1.72
C LYS A 97 13.72 12.52 2.44
N LEU A 98 15.05 12.54 2.52
CA LEU A 98 15.83 11.66 3.39
C LEU A 98 16.12 12.38 4.71
N ALA A 99 16.11 11.63 5.80
CA ALA A 99 16.60 12.10 7.08
C ALA A 99 18.11 12.29 6.99
N ASP A 100 18.58 13.41 7.51
CA ASP A 100 19.97 13.51 7.94
C ASP A 100 20.15 12.67 9.19
N PHE A 101 21.38 12.25 9.48
CA PHE A 101 21.66 11.50 10.70
C PHE A 101 22.52 12.35 11.62
N THR A 102 22.06 12.47 12.87
CA THR A 102 22.85 13.07 13.94
C THR A 102 24.06 12.19 14.26
N ILE A 103 25.02 12.73 15.03
CA ILE A 103 26.21 11.99 15.50
C ILE A 103 25.83 10.72 16.28
N VAL A 104 24.65 10.71 16.92
CA VAL A 104 24.09 9.55 17.64
C VAL A 104 23.21 8.65 16.76
N ASN A 105 23.31 8.77 15.43
CA ASN A 105 22.57 8.01 14.42
C ASN A 105 21.03 8.11 14.54
N GLN A 106 20.53 9.22 15.10
CA GLN A 106 19.09 9.53 15.10
C GLN A 106 18.71 10.29 13.83
N PRO A 107 17.58 9.92 13.17
CA PRO A 107 17.11 10.61 11.99
C PRO A 107 16.62 12.02 12.34
N ASN A 108 17.17 13.01 11.65
CA ASN A 108 16.78 14.41 11.70
C ASN A 108 16.01 14.76 10.42
N PHE A 109 14.73 15.12 10.59
CA PHE A 109 13.88 15.62 9.51
C PHE A 109 13.69 17.14 9.58
N GLY A 110 14.48 17.83 10.41
CA GLY A 110 14.59 19.29 10.46
C GLY A 110 15.40 19.86 9.29
N GLY A 111 15.74 21.14 9.41
CA GLY A 111 16.15 22.00 8.28
C GLY A 111 14.96 22.16 7.34
N PHE A 112 14.66 23.37 6.86
CA PHE A 112 13.64 23.59 5.80
C PHE A 112 14.14 24.55 4.72
N ASP A 113 15.45 24.77 4.71
CA ASP A 113 16.08 25.84 3.93
C ASP A 113 16.08 25.55 2.42
N ASN A 114 15.96 24.29 2.02
CA ASN A 114 15.86 23.83 0.63
C ASN A 114 14.59 23.01 0.38
N MET A 115 13.46 23.49 0.90
CA MET A 115 12.14 22.87 0.75
C MET A 115 11.80 22.46 -0.69
N GLU A 116 12.13 23.29 -1.69
CA GLU A 116 11.86 23.01 -3.11
C GLU A 116 12.58 21.76 -3.62
N GLN A 117 13.77 21.45 -3.09
CA GLN A 117 14.52 20.25 -3.46
C GLN A 117 13.95 18.98 -2.81
N TRP A 118 13.07 19.13 -1.81
CA TRP A 118 12.61 18.02 -0.96
C TRP A 118 11.17 17.62 -1.19
N PHE A 119 10.31 18.56 -1.56
CA PHE A 119 8.92 18.31 -1.91
C PHE A 119 8.76 17.83 -3.36
N VAL A 120 9.80 17.18 -3.88
CA VAL A 120 9.75 16.45 -5.15
C VAL A 120 8.94 15.19 -4.94
N SER A 121 7.85 15.06 -5.71
CA SER A 121 7.01 13.87 -5.69
C SER A 121 7.81 12.64 -6.10
N ARG A 122 7.54 11.50 -5.48
CA ARG A 122 8.08 10.22 -5.94
C ARG A 122 7.47 9.86 -7.30
N ASN A 123 8.29 9.24 -8.15
CA ASN A 123 7.84 8.68 -9.40
C ASN A 123 7.33 7.24 -9.15
N VAL A 124 6.03 7.04 -9.37
CA VAL A 124 5.32 5.78 -9.08
C VAL A 124 5.83 4.62 -9.93
N GLU A 125 6.11 4.86 -11.21
CA GLU A 125 6.62 3.82 -12.12
C GLU A 125 8.02 3.37 -11.69
N LYS A 126 8.90 4.31 -11.33
CA LYS A 126 10.22 4.01 -10.76
C LYS A 126 10.10 3.18 -9.49
N MET A 127 9.15 3.53 -8.61
CA MET A 127 8.89 2.77 -7.39
C MET A 127 8.40 1.34 -7.68
N ARG A 128 7.45 1.18 -8.61
CA ARG A 128 6.95 -0.14 -9.05
C ARG A 128 8.09 -0.99 -9.61
N ASN A 129 8.92 -0.42 -10.47
CA ASN A 129 10.07 -1.13 -11.03
C ASN A 129 11.08 -1.54 -9.96
N SER A 130 11.40 -0.65 -9.02
CA SER A 130 12.26 -0.99 -7.87
C SER A 130 11.65 -2.09 -6.99
N ALA A 131 10.34 -2.07 -6.77
CA ALA A 131 9.64 -3.10 -6.01
C ALA A 131 9.73 -4.48 -6.70
N VAL A 132 9.59 -4.53 -8.03
CA VAL A 132 9.76 -5.77 -8.81
C VAL A 132 11.19 -6.30 -8.72
N LEU A 133 12.19 -5.45 -8.92
CA LEU A 133 13.60 -5.84 -8.80
C LEU A 133 13.95 -6.33 -7.39
N TRP A 134 13.34 -5.72 -6.36
CA TRP A 134 13.46 -6.22 -4.99
C TRP A 134 12.86 -7.63 -4.83
N LYS A 135 11.71 -7.90 -5.45
CA LYS A 135 11.05 -9.23 -5.42
C LYS A 135 11.93 -10.31 -6.05
N GLU A 136 12.60 -9.97 -7.15
CA GLU A 136 13.50 -10.84 -7.92
C GLU A 136 14.83 -11.15 -7.23
N CYS A 137 15.20 -10.38 -6.20
CA CYS A 137 16.38 -10.67 -5.39
C CYS A 137 16.25 -12.06 -4.74
N LYS A 138 17.26 -12.91 -4.98
CA LYS A 138 17.25 -14.34 -4.60
C LYS A 138 17.56 -14.60 -3.12
N THR A 139 18.20 -13.65 -2.43
CA THR A 139 18.62 -13.80 -1.04
C THR A 139 18.11 -12.66 -0.18
N GLU A 140 17.91 -12.92 1.11
CA GLU A 140 17.50 -11.89 2.06
C GLU A 140 18.54 -10.77 2.18
N ASP A 141 19.83 -11.08 2.04
CA ASP A 141 20.87 -10.06 2.10
C ASP A 141 20.90 -9.18 0.85
N ALA A 142 20.62 -9.75 -0.34
CA ALA A 142 20.42 -8.96 -1.55
C ALA A 142 19.20 -8.03 -1.40
N ARG A 143 18.10 -8.53 -0.85
CA ARG A 143 16.89 -7.73 -0.54
C ARG A 143 17.18 -6.60 0.45
N LYS A 144 17.95 -6.86 1.51
CA LYS A 144 18.38 -5.86 2.50
C LYS A 144 19.27 -4.79 1.88
N LYS A 145 20.24 -5.19 1.05
CA LYS A 145 21.10 -4.25 0.32
C LYS A 145 20.26 -3.39 -0.63
N TYR A 146 19.42 -4.00 -1.45
CA TYR A 146 18.60 -3.31 -2.43
C TYR A 146 17.65 -2.28 -1.79
N VAL A 147 16.97 -2.65 -0.69
CA VAL A 147 16.09 -1.71 0.01
C VAL A 147 16.86 -0.58 0.71
N SER A 148 18.12 -0.79 1.10
CA SER A 148 18.93 0.27 1.72
C SER A 148 19.25 1.41 0.74
N GLU A 149 19.29 1.10 -0.56
CA GLU A 149 19.57 2.02 -1.66
C GLU A 149 18.27 2.61 -2.25
N THR A 150 17.25 1.78 -2.45
CA THR A 150 16.01 2.18 -3.15
C THR A 150 14.86 2.57 -2.23
N LEU A 151 14.90 2.14 -0.96
CA LEU A 151 13.91 2.45 0.09
C LEU A 151 12.51 1.87 -0.19
N VAL A 152 12.43 0.88 -1.08
CA VAL A 152 11.19 0.23 -1.54
C VAL A 152 11.32 -1.29 -1.43
N ARG A 153 10.24 -1.96 -1.02
CA ARG A 153 10.06 -3.42 -1.13
C ARG A 153 8.85 -3.75 -2.00
N TRP A 154 8.70 -5.03 -2.33
CA TRP A 154 7.52 -5.53 -3.00
C TRP A 154 6.33 -5.63 -2.06
N SER A 155 5.24 -4.95 -2.43
CA SER A 155 3.89 -5.14 -1.91
C SER A 155 2.97 -5.72 -2.98
N GLU A 156 2.05 -6.61 -2.60
CA GLU A 156 0.99 -7.07 -3.51
C GLU A 156 0.10 -5.93 -4.01
N MET A 157 0.00 -4.81 -3.29
CA MET A 157 -0.77 -3.63 -3.73
C MET A 157 -0.29 -3.09 -5.09
N TYR A 158 0.99 -3.25 -5.43
CA TYR A 158 1.55 -2.79 -6.71
C TYR A 158 1.00 -3.54 -7.93
N ARG A 159 0.34 -4.70 -7.72
CA ARG A 159 -0.33 -5.43 -8.81
C ARG A 159 -1.62 -4.76 -9.27
N LEU A 160 -2.22 -3.92 -8.44
CA LEU A 160 -3.41 -3.17 -8.81
C LEU A 160 -3.03 -2.08 -9.82
N PRO A 161 -3.62 -2.06 -11.03
CA PRO A 161 -3.21 -1.13 -12.09
C PRO A 161 -3.53 0.34 -11.75
N TYR A 162 -4.52 0.58 -10.89
CA TYR A 162 -4.98 1.91 -10.49
C TYR A 162 -4.37 2.40 -9.16
N PHE A 163 -3.57 1.59 -8.48
CA PHE A 163 -3.05 1.92 -7.15
C PHE A 163 -1.81 2.83 -7.22
N ASP A 164 -1.89 4.01 -6.61
CA ASP A 164 -0.77 4.94 -6.54
C ASP A 164 -0.35 5.19 -5.07
N PRO A 165 0.74 4.56 -4.58
CA PRO A 165 1.21 4.73 -3.19
C PRO A 165 1.69 6.16 -2.85
N VAL A 166 1.89 7.02 -3.84
CA VAL A 166 2.33 8.42 -3.67
C VAL A 166 1.14 9.36 -3.54
N GLN A 167 -0.05 8.94 -3.99
CA GLN A 167 -1.28 9.73 -3.97
C GLN A 167 -2.36 9.19 -3.03
N PHE A 168 -2.03 8.21 -2.18
CA PHE A 168 -2.94 7.73 -1.12
C PHE A 168 -3.35 8.82 -0.12
#